data_AF-A0A5N5TED1-F1
#
_entry.id   AF-A0A5N5TED1-F1
#
_cell.length_a   1.000
_cell.length_b   1.000
_cell.length_c   1.000
_cell.angle_alpha   90.00
_cell.angle_beta   90.00
_cell.angle_gamma   90.00
#
_symmetry.space_group_name_H-M   'P 1'
#
loop_
_entity.id
_entity.type
_entity.pdbx_description
1 polymer ?
#
loop_
_entity_poly.entity_id
_entity_poly.type
_entity_poly.pdbx_seq_one_letter_code
_entity_poly.pdbx_strand_id
1 'polypeptide(L)'
;HFEKSESFENAYEAKFLLGLCSHLLKQGYDSSSITILTPYTGQQKCFYRLRRDESFTMCRDVQIRVLDDFQGEENNIILLSLVRSNDRGKIGFMNIENRINVALSRAKHGMYIMGNMTQMSEKSAVWKQIHEKLINNDNIGSELELQCKIHPFETSSIKLYEDFEIKSPNGGCTLPCEQPFPSCEHKCPYTCHASHKYVKCKFPCSKLICDQQHPCPKLCFEECGKCKVLINKMLSCGHSQPVMCSTPIENFKCPKLIPKEMPSCKHVIDLECHIDPNSVNCTANCEAMLSCGHQCNRKCHPRYDVNHLEYKCYFECERKPPLCKFNHKCIKKCYQECGICTVPTDRELKCGHTMNNIECGTLEKDIKCDKKCQRILKCGHVCSSLCGNDCGDCTENVKKLFPSCNHRIRGTCSVLENIKICPVKCERILSCGHICKKTCGEKCGDCMEEVDKCIRECNHFAKYSPSIEYCYGECTKTLACDHKCAEKCNEPCTSNCEKLVENYCSRNHKVLLQCHINQEASTTSFGLTRSKMLIGKYCTEPCKTILNCGHFCNGNCNDCFNGRLHSSCIETCSKVLVCGHKCKAPCVVDCCPPCKN
;
A
#
# COMPACT_ATOMS: atom_id res chain seq x y z
N HIS A 1 16.10 -34.42 -40.64
CA HIS A 1 14.80 -35.02 -41.02
C HIS A 1 13.90 -35.10 -39.79
N PHE A 2 13.13 -34.05 -39.53
CA PHE A 2 11.99 -34.09 -38.60
C PHE A 2 10.78 -33.66 -39.43
N GLU A 3 10.09 -34.63 -40.03
CA GLU A 3 8.76 -34.39 -40.58
C GLU A 3 7.84 -34.00 -39.42
N LYS A 4 7.25 -32.82 -39.49
CA LYS A 4 6.12 -32.42 -38.63
C LYS A 4 5.03 -33.47 -38.84
N SER A 5 4.83 -34.38 -37.89
CA SER A 5 3.83 -35.44 -38.02
C SER A 5 2.43 -34.84 -37.92
N GLU A 6 1.75 -34.69 -39.05
CA GLU A 6 0.29 -34.55 -39.07
C GLU A 6 -0.30 -35.86 -38.52
N SER A 7 -0.76 -35.82 -37.26
CA SER A 7 -1.43 -36.97 -36.65
C SER A 7 -2.94 -36.88 -36.90
N PHE A 8 -3.55 -38.03 -37.17
CA PHE A 8 -4.98 -38.15 -37.48
C PHE A 8 -5.82 -38.36 -36.21
N GLU A 9 -7.06 -37.88 -36.23
CA GLU A 9 -8.10 -38.14 -35.21
C GLU A 9 -9.46 -38.37 -35.88
N ASN A 10 -10.32 -39.11 -35.20
CA ASN A 10 -11.69 -39.40 -35.57
C ASN A 10 -12.57 -39.33 -34.31
N ALA A 11 -13.24 -38.19 -34.12
CA ALA A 11 -14.05 -37.93 -32.93
C ALA A 11 -15.27 -38.87 -32.82
N TYR A 12 -15.80 -39.36 -33.95
CA TYR A 12 -16.92 -40.29 -33.97
C TYR A 12 -16.53 -41.64 -33.35
N GLU A 13 -15.43 -42.24 -33.81
CA GLU A 13 -14.91 -43.49 -33.22
C GLU A 13 -14.56 -43.30 -31.74
N ALA A 14 -13.95 -42.15 -31.38
CA ALA A 14 -13.53 -41.88 -30.02
C ALA A 14 -14.74 -41.78 -29.07
N LYS A 15 -15.78 -41.05 -29.47
CA LYS A 15 -17.00 -40.89 -28.66
C LYS A 15 -17.74 -42.22 -28.49
N PHE A 16 -17.83 -43.01 -29.55
CA PHE A 16 -18.44 -44.35 -29.50
C PHE A 16 -17.70 -45.29 -28.54
N LEU A 17 -16.38 -45.40 -28.66
CA LEU A 17 -15.58 -46.30 -27.81
C LEU A 17 -15.56 -45.85 -26.34
N LEU A 18 -15.60 -44.54 -26.07
CA LEU A 18 -15.81 -44.06 -24.69
C LEU A 18 -17.21 -44.40 -24.17
N GLY A 19 -18.24 -44.36 -25.01
CA GLY A 19 -19.59 -44.82 -24.67
C GLY A 19 -19.62 -46.31 -24.32
N LEU A 20 -19.01 -47.15 -25.16
CA LEU A 20 -18.86 -48.58 -24.90
C LEU A 20 -18.05 -48.85 -23.63
N CYS A 21 -16.94 -48.14 -23.42
CA CYS A 21 -16.16 -48.22 -22.20
C CYS A 21 -17.00 -47.89 -20.97
N SER A 22 -17.78 -46.81 -21.01
CA SER A 22 -18.68 -46.42 -19.92
C SER A 22 -19.74 -47.50 -19.66
N HIS A 23 -20.31 -48.10 -20.70
CA HIS A 23 -21.24 -49.22 -20.59
C HIS A 23 -20.60 -50.44 -19.90
N LEU A 24 -19.38 -50.84 -20.30
CA LEU A 24 -18.66 -51.95 -19.67
C LEU A 24 -18.34 -51.68 -18.19
N LEU A 25 -17.93 -50.46 -17.84
CA LEU A 25 -17.71 -50.08 -16.45
C LEU A 25 -19.01 -50.15 -15.62
N LYS A 26 -20.13 -49.69 -16.19
CA LYS A 26 -21.47 -49.81 -15.57
C LYS A 26 -21.92 -51.27 -15.43
N GLN A 27 -21.42 -52.16 -16.29
CA GLN A 27 -21.60 -53.61 -16.18
C GLN A 27 -20.74 -54.27 -15.08
N GLY A 28 -19.86 -53.51 -14.42
CA GLY A 28 -19.07 -53.97 -13.27
C GLY A 28 -17.64 -54.39 -13.60
N TYR A 29 -17.19 -54.21 -14.84
CA TYR A 29 -15.77 -54.40 -15.19
C TYR A 29 -14.92 -53.31 -14.53
N ASP A 30 -13.72 -53.66 -14.10
CA ASP A 30 -12.79 -52.71 -13.48
C ASP A 30 -12.09 -51.85 -14.54
N SER A 31 -11.85 -50.58 -14.24
CA SER A 31 -11.14 -49.66 -15.15
C SER A 31 -9.75 -50.14 -15.55
N SER A 32 -9.05 -50.87 -14.66
CA SER A 32 -7.74 -51.47 -14.94
C SER A 32 -7.80 -52.63 -15.93
N SER A 33 -8.98 -53.25 -16.09
CA SER A 33 -9.19 -54.40 -16.97
C SER A 33 -9.50 -54.02 -18.43
N ILE A 34 -9.60 -52.73 -18.72
CA ILE A 34 -9.95 -52.18 -20.03
C ILE A 34 -8.82 -51.26 -20.52
N THR A 35 -8.39 -51.43 -21.77
CA THR A 35 -7.47 -50.51 -22.44
C THR A 35 -8.04 -50.08 -23.79
N ILE A 36 -8.00 -48.76 -24.05
CA ILE A 36 -8.29 -48.20 -25.37
C ILE A 36 -7.00 -48.05 -26.15
N LEU A 37 -6.93 -48.68 -27.32
CA LEU A 37 -5.77 -48.63 -28.22
C LEU A 37 -6.07 -47.84 -29.48
N THR A 38 -5.06 -47.11 -29.94
CA THR A 38 -5.13 -46.38 -31.20
C THR A 38 -3.75 -46.28 -31.88
N PRO A 39 -3.66 -46.30 -33.21
CA PRO A 39 -2.40 -46.13 -33.94
C PRO A 39 -1.86 -44.69 -33.94
N TYR A 40 -2.66 -43.68 -33.61
CA TYR A 40 -2.29 -42.27 -33.78
C TYR A 40 -2.32 -41.48 -32.47
N THR A 41 -1.26 -40.71 -32.20
CA THR A 41 -1.17 -39.83 -31.01
C THR A 41 -2.25 -38.73 -31.00
N GLY A 42 -2.67 -38.27 -32.18
CA GLY A 42 -3.79 -37.35 -32.36
C GLY A 42 -5.10 -37.93 -31.84
N GLN A 43 -5.40 -39.19 -32.18
CA GLN A 43 -6.58 -39.87 -31.63
C GLN A 43 -6.48 -40.09 -30.12
N GLN A 44 -5.29 -40.41 -29.61
CA GLN A 44 -5.06 -40.52 -28.16
C GLN A 44 -5.39 -39.19 -27.45
N LYS A 45 -4.92 -38.06 -28.00
CA LYS A 45 -5.26 -36.71 -27.50
C LYS A 45 -6.75 -36.41 -27.62
N CYS A 46 -7.40 -36.84 -28.70
CA CYS A 46 -8.85 -36.71 -28.89
C CYS A 46 -9.63 -37.45 -27.78
N PHE A 47 -9.26 -38.69 -27.46
CA PHE A 47 -9.83 -39.43 -26.32
C PHE A 47 -9.68 -38.66 -25.01
N TYR A 48 -8.48 -38.16 -24.69
CA TYR A 48 -8.26 -37.37 -23.48
C TYR A 48 -9.04 -36.06 -23.45
N ARG A 49 -9.27 -35.42 -24.60
CA ARG A 49 -10.09 -34.22 -24.72
C ARG A 49 -11.56 -34.53 -24.42
N LEU A 50 -12.11 -35.58 -25.04
CA LEU A 50 -13.51 -35.99 -24.85
C LEU A 50 -13.77 -36.51 -23.43
N ARG A 51 -12.84 -37.26 -22.85
CA ARG A 51 -12.91 -37.79 -21.48
C ARG A 51 -13.07 -36.73 -20.37
N ARG A 52 -12.85 -35.45 -20.67
CA ARG A 52 -13.10 -34.34 -19.74
C ARG A 52 -14.59 -34.03 -19.55
N ASP A 53 -15.42 -34.42 -20.51
CA ASP A 53 -16.87 -34.28 -20.44
C ASP A 53 -17.45 -35.08 -19.25
N GLU A 54 -18.52 -34.56 -18.65
CA GLU A 54 -19.18 -35.19 -17.50
C GLU A 54 -19.72 -36.59 -17.84
N SER A 55 -20.14 -36.81 -19.10
CA SER A 55 -20.65 -38.09 -19.57
C SER A 55 -19.62 -39.22 -19.54
N PHE A 56 -18.32 -38.89 -19.52
CA PHE A 56 -17.21 -39.86 -19.51
C PHE A 56 -16.41 -39.86 -18.20
N THR A 57 -17.00 -39.32 -17.12
CA THR A 57 -16.38 -39.30 -15.78
C THR A 57 -15.90 -40.66 -15.29
N MET A 58 -16.66 -41.73 -15.57
CA MET A 58 -16.26 -43.11 -15.21
C MET A 58 -15.07 -43.62 -16.02
N CYS A 59 -14.83 -43.08 -17.22
CA CYS A 59 -13.71 -43.43 -18.10
C CYS A 59 -12.45 -42.59 -17.83
N ARG A 60 -12.45 -41.79 -16.74
CA ARG A 60 -11.20 -41.42 -16.03
C ARG A 60 -10.47 -42.73 -15.65
N ASP A 61 -9.24 -42.78 -15.17
CA ASP A 61 -8.58 -44.06 -14.78
C ASP A 61 -8.35 -45.17 -15.86
N VAL A 62 -9.19 -45.33 -16.90
CA VAL A 62 -9.01 -46.27 -18.01
C VAL A 62 -7.77 -45.88 -18.81
N GLN A 63 -6.98 -46.89 -19.19
CA GLN A 63 -5.76 -46.66 -19.96
C GLN A 63 -6.07 -46.38 -21.43
N ILE A 64 -5.43 -45.33 -21.99
CA ILE A 64 -5.52 -44.97 -23.40
C ILE A 64 -4.10 -44.89 -23.96
N ARG A 65 -3.72 -45.82 -24.84
CA ARG A 65 -2.33 -46.00 -25.29
C ARG A 65 -2.23 -46.02 -26.81
N VAL A 66 -1.09 -45.56 -27.31
CA VAL A 66 -0.73 -45.74 -28.71
C VAL A 66 -0.13 -47.13 -28.90
N LEU A 67 -0.39 -47.77 -30.04
CA LEU A 67 0.05 -49.15 -30.32
C LEU A 67 1.54 -49.41 -30.06
N ASP A 68 2.41 -48.49 -30.51
CA ASP A 68 3.87 -48.64 -30.35
C ASP A 68 4.28 -48.63 -28.86
N ASP A 69 3.59 -47.86 -28.05
CA ASP A 69 3.86 -47.75 -26.62
C ASP A 69 3.30 -48.94 -25.83
N PHE A 70 2.47 -49.79 -26.45
CA PHE A 70 1.76 -50.90 -25.79
C PHE A 70 2.32 -52.27 -26.16
N GLN A 71 3.53 -52.32 -26.71
CA GLN A 71 4.17 -53.57 -27.12
C GLN A 71 4.55 -54.42 -25.91
N GLY A 72 4.09 -55.68 -25.87
CA GLY A 72 4.38 -56.62 -24.78
C GLY A 72 3.42 -56.52 -23.59
N GLU A 73 2.55 -55.52 -23.56
CA GLU A 73 1.44 -55.42 -22.62
C GLU A 73 0.21 -56.17 -23.15
N GLU A 74 -0.71 -56.57 -22.28
CA GLU A 74 -1.98 -57.23 -22.59
C GLU A 74 -3.04 -56.83 -21.54
N ASN A 75 -4.31 -56.84 -21.91
CA ASN A 75 -5.41 -56.56 -20.97
C ASN A 75 -6.63 -57.45 -21.23
N ASN A 76 -7.56 -57.53 -20.29
CA ASN A 76 -8.74 -58.37 -20.41
C ASN A 76 -9.62 -57.92 -21.58
N ILE A 77 -9.88 -56.60 -21.68
CA ILE A 77 -10.69 -56.01 -22.74
C ILE A 77 -9.89 -54.94 -23.47
N ILE A 78 -9.87 -55.04 -24.81
CA ILE A 78 -9.24 -54.05 -25.68
C ILE A 78 -10.29 -53.39 -26.57
N LEU A 79 -10.28 -52.06 -26.56
CA LEU A 79 -11.10 -51.20 -27.40
C LEU A 79 -10.20 -50.53 -28.45
N LEU A 80 -10.23 -51.00 -29.69
CA LEU A 80 -9.33 -50.55 -30.76
C LEU A 80 -10.01 -49.56 -31.71
N SER A 81 -9.45 -48.36 -31.84
CA SER A 81 -9.85 -47.35 -32.84
C SER A 81 -8.90 -47.38 -34.03
N LEU A 82 -9.41 -47.58 -35.25
CA LEU A 82 -8.60 -47.62 -36.47
C LEU A 82 -8.37 -46.23 -37.09
N VAL A 83 -9.23 -45.26 -36.76
CA VAL A 83 -9.18 -43.82 -37.09
C VAL A 83 -9.39 -43.47 -38.57
N ARG A 84 -8.78 -44.24 -39.48
CA ARG A 84 -8.67 -43.85 -40.90
C ARG A 84 -9.97 -44.11 -41.65
N SER A 85 -10.59 -43.01 -42.07
CA SER A 85 -11.67 -42.97 -43.06
C SER A 85 -11.43 -41.77 -43.98
N ASN A 86 -11.09 -41.98 -45.25
CA ASN A 86 -10.81 -40.89 -46.21
C ASN A 86 -11.04 -41.31 -47.66
N ASP A 87 -11.44 -40.36 -48.50
CA ASP A 87 -11.76 -40.57 -49.93
C ASP A 87 -10.58 -41.10 -50.75
N ARG A 88 -9.34 -40.84 -50.30
CA ARG A 88 -8.11 -41.31 -50.97
C ARG A 88 -7.76 -42.76 -50.64
N GLY A 89 -8.50 -43.42 -49.75
CA GLY A 89 -8.27 -44.80 -49.35
C GLY A 89 -6.90 -45.03 -48.68
N LYS A 90 -6.27 -44.02 -48.08
CA LYS A 90 -4.97 -44.20 -47.41
C LYS A 90 -5.17 -44.69 -45.97
N ILE A 91 -4.59 -45.83 -45.62
CA ILE A 91 -4.70 -46.44 -44.28
C ILE A 91 -3.44 -46.24 -43.41
N GLY A 92 -2.33 -45.79 -44.00
CA GLY A 92 -1.12 -45.36 -43.28
C GLY A 92 -0.53 -46.45 -42.38
N PHE A 93 -0.37 -46.14 -41.09
CA PHE A 93 0.19 -47.03 -40.06
C PHE A 93 -0.51 -48.38 -39.94
N MET A 94 -1.78 -48.46 -40.35
CA MET A 94 -2.55 -49.70 -40.32
C MET A 94 -2.24 -50.65 -41.48
N ASN A 95 -1.36 -50.28 -42.42
CA ASN A 95 -0.88 -51.18 -43.49
C ASN A 95 0.33 -52.04 -43.05
N ILE A 96 0.95 -51.74 -41.91
CA ILE A 96 2.16 -52.43 -41.44
C ILE A 96 1.74 -53.70 -40.70
N GLU A 97 2.02 -54.86 -41.26
CA GLU A 97 1.57 -56.16 -40.74
C GLU A 97 1.95 -56.40 -39.28
N ASN A 98 3.18 -56.07 -38.89
CA ASN A 98 3.64 -56.19 -37.50
C ASN A 98 2.78 -55.38 -36.52
N ARG A 99 2.30 -54.20 -36.94
CA ARG A 99 1.44 -53.35 -36.09
C ARG A 99 0.02 -53.90 -36.01
N ILE A 100 -0.49 -54.50 -37.08
CA ILE A 100 -1.79 -55.20 -37.08
C ILE A 100 -1.73 -56.37 -36.10
N ASN A 101 -0.68 -57.19 -36.18
CA ASN A 101 -0.48 -58.34 -35.28
C ASN A 101 -0.37 -57.90 -33.83
N VAL A 102 0.39 -56.84 -33.54
CA VAL A 102 0.47 -56.27 -32.19
C VAL A 102 -0.91 -55.82 -31.75
N ALA A 103 -1.65 -55.04 -32.53
CA ALA A 103 -2.97 -54.53 -32.14
C ALA A 103 -3.97 -55.64 -31.80
N LEU A 104 -4.01 -56.72 -32.60
CA LEU A 104 -5.01 -57.78 -32.48
C LEU A 104 -4.69 -58.84 -31.42
N SER A 105 -3.46 -58.86 -30.89
CA SER A 105 -2.99 -59.87 -29.91
C SER A 105 -3.04 -59.41 -28.46
N ARG A 106 -3.66 -58.26 -28.15
CA ARG A 106 -3.62 -57.65 -26.81
C ARG A 106 -4.75 -58.04 -25.86
N ALA A 107 -5.84 -58.61 -26.38
CA ALA A 107 -7.03 -58.91 -25.60
C ALA A 107 -7.03 -60.35 -25.06
N LYS A 108 -7.33 -60.53 -23.78
CA LYS A 108 -7.52 -61.87 -23.18
C LYS A 108 -8.96 -62.37 -23.27
N HIS A 109 -9.93 -61.50 -23.05
CA HIS A 109 -11.36 -61.87 -22.97
C HIS A 109 -12.19 -61.25 -24.10
N GLY A 110 -11.96 -59.97 -24.44
CA GLY A 110 -12.78 -59.26 -25.43
C GLY A 110 -12.01 -58.24 -26.24
N MET A 111 -12.23 -58.25 -27.56
CA MET A 111 -11.66 -57.29 -28.51
C MET A 111 -12.81 -56.61 -29.25
N TYR A 112 -12.89 -55.28 -29.18
CA TYR A 112 -13.87 -54.48 -29.91
C TYR A 112 -13.14 -53.51 -30.83
N ILE A 113 -13.42 -53.59 -32.13
CA ILE A 113 -12.72 -52.80 -33.15
C ILE A 113 -13.72 -51.83 -33.77
N MET A 114 -13.38 -50.54 -33.77
CA MET A 114 -14.15 -49.48 -34.42
C MET A 114 -13.34 -48.85 -35.54
N GLY A 115 -13.91 -48.79 -36.74
CA GLY A 115 -13.29 -48.14 -37.89
C GLY A 115 -13.91 -48.55 -39.23
N ASN A 116 -13.41 -47.97 -40.31
CA ASN A 116 -13.90 -48.24 -41.68
C ASN A 116 -13.25 -49.52 -42.24
N MET A 117 -13.87 -50.68 -41.99
CA MET A 117 -13.33 -51.97 -42.44
C MET A 117 -13.28 -52.12 -43.96
N THR A 118 -14.26 -51.57 -44.69
CA THR A 118 -14.27 -51.59 -46.17
C THR A 118 -12.99 -50.99 -46.71
N GLN A 119 -12.63 -49.78 -46.26
CA GLN A 119 -11.40 -49.10 -46.66
C GLN A 119 -10.13 -49.88 -46.26
N MET A 120 -10.12 -50.52 -45.09
CA MET A 120 -8.98 -51.33 -44.65
C MET A 120 -8.78 -52.55 -45.55
N SER A 121 -9.87 -53.26 -45.86
CA SER A 121 -9.85 -54.49 -46.66
C SER A 121 -9.45 -54.27 -48.12
N GLU A 122 -9.81 -53.12 -48.72
CA GLU A 122 -9.43 -52.78 -50.10
C GLU A 122 -7.93 -52.53 -50.29
N LYS A 123 -7.22 -52.20 -49.20
CA LYS A 123 -5.86 -51.66 -49.25
C LYS A 123 -4.81 -52.54 -48.59
N SER A 124 -5.22 -53.56 -47.84
CA SER A 124 -4.32 -54.50 -47.17
C SER A 124 -4.88 -55.92 -47.23
N ALA A 125 -4.05 -56.86 -47.69
CA ALA A 125 -4.41 -58.27 -47.78
C ALA A 125 -4.72 -58.88 -46.40
N VAL A 126 -3.99 -58.45 -45.36
CA VAL A 126 -4.23 -58.91 -43.98
C VAL A 126 -5.60 -58.45 -43.48
N TRP A 127 -5.94 -57.17 -43.67
CA TRP A 127 -7.26 -56.65 -43.30
C TRP A 127 -8.39 -57.30 -44.10
N LYS A 128 -8.15 -57.66 -45.37
CA LYS A 128 -9.12 -58.42 -46.16
C LYS A 128 -9.42 -59.79 -45.54
N GLN A 129 -8.40 -60.53 -45.13
CA GLN A 129 -8.60 -61.82 -44.44
C GLN A 129 -9.33 -61.65 -43.10
N ILE A 130 -9.02 -60.59 -42.35
CA ILE A 130 -9.71 -60.27 -41.09
C ILE A 130 -11.19 -59.94 -41.37
N HIS A 131 -11.47 -59.13 -42.39
CA HIS A 131 -12.82 -58.75 -42.79
C HIS A 131 -13.66 -59.98 -43.16
N GLU A 132 -13.12 -60.87 -43.99
CA GLU A 132 -13.79 -62.12 -44.38
C GLU A 132 -14.09 -63.01 -43.17
N LYS A 133 -13.13 -63.15 -42.23
CA LYS A 133 -13.36 -63.91 -40.99
C LYS A 133 -14.44 -63.30 -40.11
N LEU A 134 -14.48 -61.98 -39.98
CA LEU A 134 -15.48 -61.29 -39.17
C LEU A 134 -16.89 -61.42 -39.77
N ILE A 135 -17.01 -61.31 -41.10
CA ILE A 135 -18.29 -61.54 -41.81
C ILE A 135 -18.78 -62.98 -41.60
N ASN A 136 -17.92 -63.97 -41.84
CA ASN A 136 -18.31 -65.38 -41.75
C ASN A 136 -18.77 -65.80 -40.34
N ASN A 137 -18.30 -65.08 -39.31
CA ASN A 137 -18.64 -65.35 -37.91
C ASN A 137 -19.70 -64.38 -37.37
N ASP A 138 -20.33 -63.55 -38.21
CA ASP A 138 -21.32 -62.54 -37.81
C ASP A 138 -20.83 -61.58 -36.70
N ASN A 139 -19.55 -61.21 -36.76
CA ASN A 139 -18.87 -60.36 -35.77
C ASN A 139 -18.53 -58.95 -36.31
N ILE A 140 -19.20 -58.51 -37.38
CA ILE A 140 -19.05 -57.18 -37.96
C ILE A 140 -20.39 -56.64 -38.42
N GLY A 141 -20.65 -55.37 -38.12
CA GLY A 141 -21.90 -54.72 -38.49
C GLY A 141 -21.81 -53.20 -38.37
N SER A 142 -22.92 -52.53 -38.71
CA SER A 142 -23.09 -51.09 -38.53
C SER A 142 -23.64 -50.72 -37.14
N GLU A 143 -23.97 -51.72 -36.34
CA GLU A 143 -24.52 -51.59 -35.00
C GLU A 143 -23.91 -52.64 -34.07
N LEU A 144 -23.82 -52.31 -32.79
CA LEU A 144 -23.42 -53.22 -31.74
C LEU A 144 -24.67 -53.67 -30.97
N GLU A 145 -24.94 -54.96 -30.94
CA GLU A 145 -26.03 -55.51 -30.15
C GLU A 145 -25.60 -55.74 -28.70
N LEU A 146 -26.36 -55.16 -27.77
CA LEU A 146 -26.19 -55.36 -26.33
C LEU A 146 -27.34 -56.22 -25.81
N GLN A 147 -27.00 -57.30 -25.09
CA GLN A 147 -28.00 -58.11 -24.38
C GLN A 147 -27.97 -57.81 -22.89
N CYS A 148 -29.14 -57.56 -22.31
CA CYS A 148 -29.24 -57.31 -20.87
C CYS A 148 -29.10 -58.61 -20.07
N LYS A 149 -28.14 -58.66 -19.13
CA LYS A 149 -27.95 -59.83 -18.25
C LYS A 149 -29.12 -60.07 -17.28
N ILE A 150 -29.85 -59.02 -16.91
CA ILE A 150 -30.97 -59.08 -15.94
C ILE A 150 -32.29 -59.38 -16.67
N HIS A 151 -32.45 -58.86 -17.89
CA HIS A 151 -33.61 -59.10 -18.75
C HIS A 151 -33.13 -59.75 -20.06
N PRO A 152 -32.92 -61.09 -20.10
CA PRO A 152 -32.26 -61.76 -21.21
C PRO A 152 -32.98 -61.64 -22.57
N PHE A 153 -34.29 -61.34 -22.55
CA PHE A 153 -35.10 -61.12 -23.73
C PHE A 153 -34.99 -59.70 -24.30
N GLU A 154 -34.34 -58.78 -23.59
CA GLU A 154 -34.14 -57.40 -24.03
C GLU A 154 -32.77 -57.25 -24.70
N THR A 155 -32.80 -56.95 -25.99
CA THR A 155 -31.63 -56.59 -26.80
C THR A 155 -31.71 -55.15 -27.27
N SER A 156 -30.57 -54.48 -27.35
CA SER A 156 -30.46 -53.08 -27.76
C SER A 156 -29.40 -52.93 -28.83
N SER A 157 -29.80 -52.51 -30.03
CA SER A 157 -28.88 -52.14 -31.10
C SER A 157 -28.34 -50.72 -30.88
N ILE A 158 -27.02 -50.57 -30.93
CA ILE A 158 -26.28 -49.33 -30.69
C ILE A 158 -25.50 -48.92 -31.95
N LYS A 159 -25.86 -47.79 -32.55
CA LYS A 159 -25.20 -47.22 -33.75
C LYS A 159 -24.38 -45.99 -33.43
N LEU A 160 -24.90 -45.16 -32.53
CA LEU A 160 -24.30 -43.89 -32.13
C LEU A 160 -23.96 -43.90 -30.64
N TYR A 161 -23.16 -42.93 -30.21
CA TYR A 161 -22.87 -42.74 -28.79
C TYR A 161 -24.16 -42.49 -27.99
N GLU A 162 -25.06 -41.66 -28.53
CA GLU A 162 -26.32 -41.24 -27.90
C GLU A 162 -27.26 -42.43 -27.65
N ASP A 163 -27.14 -43.51 -28.44
CA ASP A 163 -27.89 -44.74 -28.21
C ASP A 163 -27.53 -45.39 -26.87
N PHE A 164 -26.27 -45.29 -26.40
CA PHE A 164 -25.92 -45.79 -25.06
C PHE A 164 -26.67 -45.03 -23.97
N GLU A 165 -26.87 -43.72 -24.12
CA GLU A 165 -27.58 -42.90 -23.13
C GLU A 165 -29.08 -43.20 -23.10
N ILE A 166 -29.67 -43.49 -24.27
CA ILE A 166 -31.12 -43.72 -24.39
C ILE A 166 -31.48 -45.19 -24.10
N LYS A 167 -30.72 -46.14 -24.66
CA LYS A 167 -31.05 -47.57 -24.62
C LYS A 167 -30.35 -48.31 -23.49
N SER A 168 -29.20 -47.81 -23.02
CA SER A 168 -28.46 -48.41 -21.91
C SER A 168 -27.92 -47.39 -20.88
N PRO A 169 -28.76 -46.49 -20.34
CA PRO A 169 -28.33 -45.37 -19.52
C PRO A 169 -27.50 -45.78 -18.30
N ASN A 170 -27.93 -46.85 -17.61
CA ASN A 170 -27.29 -47.35 -16.38
C ASN A 170 -26.53 -48.66 -16.60
N GLY A 171 -26.18 -48.96 -17.85
CA GLY A 171 -25.51 -50.20 -18.23
C GLY A 171 -26.45 -51.38 -18.45
N GLY A 172 -27.68 -51.39 -17.91
CA GLY A 172 -28.70 -52.39 -18.26
C GLY A 172 -29.58 -51.95 -19.45
N CYS A 173 -30.78 -52.51 -19.55
CA CYS A 173 -31.80 -52.07 -20.53
C CYS A 173 -32.69 -50.94 -19.95
N THR A 174 -33.74 -50.56 -20.69
CA THR A 174 -34.66 -49.46 -20.34
C THR A 174 -35.79 -49.87 -19.39
N LEU A 175 -35.98 -51.16 -19.13
CA LEU A 175 -36.97 -51.65 -18.16
C LEU A 175 -36.63 -51.20 -16.73
N PRO A 176 -37.63 -51.06 -15.84
CA PRO A 176 -37.39 -50.68 -14.44
C PRO A 176 -36.51 -51.72 -13.71
N CYS A 177 -35.74 -51.28 -12.72
CA CYS A 177 -35.04 -52.20 -11.84
C CYS A 177 -36.04 -52.83 -10.84
N GLU A 178 -36.17 -54.16 -10.87
CA GLU A 178 -37.07 -54.90 -9.98
C GLU A 178 -36.44 -55.29 -8.64
N GLN A 179 -35.13 -55.08 -8.49
CA GLN A 179 -34.39 -55.47 -7.30
C GLN A 179 -34.39 -54.31 -6.27
N PRO A 180 -34.66 -54.59 -4.98
CA PRO A 180 -34.48 -53.60 -3.93
C PRO A 180 -32.98 -53.29 -3.72
N PHE A 181 -32.69 -52.15 -3.09
CA PHE A 181 -31.31 -51.83 -2.71
C PHE A 181 -30.78 -52.88 -1.71
N PRO A 182 -29.60 -53.48 -1.90
CA PRO A 182 -29.10 -54.53 -0.99
C PRO A 182 -28.94 -54.07 0.47
N SER A 183 -28.71 -52.77 0.69
CA SER A 183 -28.47 -52.18 2.01
C SER A 183 -29.75 -51.71 2.72
N CYS A 184 -30.91 -51.74 2.06
CA CYS A 184 -32.18 -51.28 2.64
C CYS A 184 -33.41 -51.76 1.86
N GLU A 185 -34.58 -51.80 2.49
CA GLU A 185 -35.83 -52.29 1.87
C GLU A 185 -36.44 -51.35 0.80
N HIS A 186 -35.77 -50.26 0.43
CA HIS A 186 -36.26 -49.35 -0.61
C HIS A 186 -36.18 -49.99 -2.01
N LYS A 187 -37.26 -49.81 -2.78
CA LYS A 187 -37.29 -50.16 -4.21
C LYS A 187 -36.39 -49.22 -5.01
N CYS A 188 -35.64 -49.77 -5.96
CA CYS A 188 -34.79 -48.98 -6.82
C CYS A 188 -35.63 -48.17 -7.82
N PRO A 189 -35.51 -46.83 -7.88
CA PRO A 189 -36.31 -45.99 -8.79
C PRO A 189 -35.68 -45.88 -10.19
N TYR A 190 -34.53 -46.52 -10.42
CA TYR A 190 -33.77 -46.42 -11.66
C TYR A 190 -34.17 -47.54 -12.63
N THR A 191 -33.81 -47.36 -13.90
CA THR A 191 -33.88 -48.43 -14.90
C THR A 191 -32.86 -49.53 -14.58
N CYS A 192 -33.00 -50.65 -15.28
CA CYS A 192 -32.16 -51.81 -15.17
C CYS A 192 -30.66 -51.44 -15.26
N HIS A 193 -29.87 -52.02 -14.36
CA HIS A 193 -28.45 -51.73 -14.21
C HIS A 193 -27.75 -52.93 -13.56
N ALA A 194 -26.50 -53.18 -13.92
CA ALA A 194 -25.83 -54.43 -13.54
C ALA A 194 -25.50 -54.50 -12.04
N SER A 195 -25.31 -53.37 -11.36
CA SER A 195 -24.91 -53.35 -9.96
C SER A 195 -25.37 -52.09 -9.21
N HIS A 196 -25.96 -52.30 -8.03
CA HIS A 196 -26.27 -51.24 -7.07
C HIS A 196 -25.03 -50.66 -6.36
N LYS A 197 -23.80 -51.11 -6.68
CA LYS A 197 -22.56 -50.56 -6.10
C LYS A 197 -22.40 -49.06 -6.37
N TYR A 198 -22.80 -48.61 -7.56
CA TYR A 198 -22.65 -47.22 -8.01
C TYR A 198 -23.93 -46.41 -7.86
N VAL A 199 -25.03 -47.04 -7.44
CA VAL A 199 -26.34 -46.42 -7.28
C VAL A 199 -26.67 -46.36 -5.79
N LYS A 200 -26.82 -45.16 -5.25
CA LYS A 200 -27.09 -44.94 -3.83
C LYS A 200 -28.58 -44.70 -3.59
N CYS A 201 -29.14 -45.30 -2.54
CA CYS A 201 -30.53 -45.07 -2.13
C CYS A 201 -30.72 -43.66 -1.56
N LYS A 202 -31.40 -42.78 -2.30
CA LYS A 202 -31.67 -41.39 -1.90
C LYS A 202 -33.00 -41.17 -1.17
N PHE A 203 -33.69 -42.25 -0.78
CA PHE A 203 -34.90 -42.12 0.04
C PHE A 203 -34.56 -41.72 1.48
N PRO A 204 -35.50 -41.11 2.22
CA PRO A 204 -35.36 -40.90 3.67
C PRO A 204 -35.04 -42.22 4.38
N CYS A 205 -34.17 -42.18 5.39
CA CYS A 205 -33.79 -43.39 6.09
C CYS A 205 -34.92 -43.86 7.03
N SER A 206 -35.45 -45.06 6.80
CA SER A 206 -36.51 -45.67 7.62
C SER A 206 -36.02 -46.26 8.95
N LYS A 207 -34.73 -46.15 9.28
CA LYS A 207 -34.14 -46.72 10.49
C LYS A 207 -34.48 -45.87 11.73
N LEU A 208 -34.74 -46.56 12.83
CA LEU A 208 -34.88 -45.96 14.17
C LEU A 208 -33.53 -46.01 14.88
N ILE A 209 -33.02 -44.86 15.32
CA ILE A 209 -31.59 -44.69 15.68
C ILE A 209 -31.31 -44.62 17.18
N CYS A 210 -32.31 -44.88 18.03
CA CYS A 210 -32.16 -44.93 19.48
C CYS A 210 -33.30 -45.73 20.12
N ASP A 211 -33.17 -46.06 21.41
CA ASP A 211 -34.16 -46.83 22.18
C ASP A 211 -35.53 -46.12 22.28
N GLN A 212 -35.53 -44.79 22.16
CA GLN A 212 -36.74 -43.97 22.10
C GLN A 212 -37.39 -43.96 20.70
N GLN A 213 -36.91 -44.83 19.80
CA GLN A 213 -37.48 -45.06 18.47
C GLN A 213 -37.60 -43.79 17.60
N HIS A 214 -36.67 -42.84 17.75
CA HIS A 214 -36.66 -41.66 16.89
C HIS A 214 -36.20 -42.00 15.46
N PRO A 215 -36.90 -41.48 14.42
CA PRO A 215 -36.53 -41.70 13.03
C PRO A 215 -35.20 -41.02 12.69
N CYS A 216 -34.44 -41.65 11.79
CA CYS A 216 -33.21 -41.06 11.28
C CYS A 216 -33.52 -39.85 10.38
N PRO A 217 -32.92 -38.67 10.62
CA PRO A 217 -33.13 -37.50 9.76
C PRO A 217 -32.31 -37.53 8.46
N LYS A 218 -31.50 -38.57 8.25
CA LYS A 218 -30.55 -38.69 7.13
C LYS A 218 -31.15 -39.45 5.95
N LEU A 219 -30.49 -39.38 4.80
CA LEU A 219 -30.81 -40.24 3.65
C LEU A 219 -30.34 -41.67 3.89
N CYS A 220 -31.00 -42.63 3.25
CA CYS A 220 -30.79 -44.06 3.53
C CYS A 220 -29.35 -44.55 3.23
N PHE A 221 -28.68 -43.98 2.23
CA PHE A 221 -27.29 -44.29 1.92
C PHE A 221 -26.28 -43.75 2.95
N GLU A 222 -26.70 -42.83 3.83
CA GLU A 222 -25.83 -42.22 4.82
C GLU A 222 -25.80 -43.08 6.10
N GLU A 223 -24.63 -43.21 6.72
CA GLU A 223 -24.51 -43.90 7.99
C GLU A 223 -25.30 -43.17 9.10
N CYS A 224 -26.18 -43.93 9.76
CA CYS A 224 -26.98 -43.42 10.87
C CYS A 224 -26.07 -43.01 12.03
N GLY A 225 -26.21 -41.77 12.48
CA GLY A 225 -25.47 -41.24 13.62
C GLY A 225 -26.25 -41.37 14.93
N LYS A 226 -25.69 -40.78 16.00
CA LYS A 226 -26.34 -40.65 17.30
C LYS A 226 -27.61 -39.79 17.21
N CYS A 227 -28.65 -40.16 17.97
CA CYS A 227 -29.90 -39.41 18.02
C CYS A 227 -29.71 -37.99 18.60
N LYS A 228 -30.16 -36.99 17.83
CA LYS A 228 -30.07 -35.56 18.18
C LYS A 228 -31.40 -34.94 18.66
N VAL A 229 -32.47 -35.73 18.73
CA VAL A 229 -33.77 -35.25 19.22
C VAL A 229 -33.64 -34.84 20.68
N LEU A 230 -34.13 -33.66 21.04
CA LEU A 230 -34.16 -33.17 22.41
C LEU A 230 -35.34 -33.81 23.14
N ILE A 231 -35.05 -34.44 24.27
CA ILE A 231 -36.05 -35.01 25.17
C ILE A 231 -35.86 -34.45 26.58
N ASN A 232 -36.94 -34.28 27.33
CA ASN A 232 -36.85 -33.84 28.71
C ASN A 232 -36.33 -34.99 29.58
N LYS A 233 -35.11 -34.85 30.11
CA LYS A 233 -34.51 -35.79 31.07
C LYS A 233 -34.46 -35.15 32.46
N MET A 234 -34.72 -35.96 33.49
CA MET A 234 -34.48 -35.57 34.88
C MET A 234 -32.99 -35.74 35.19
N LEU A 235 -32.29 -34.63 35.47
CA LEU A 235 -30.87 -34.63 35.78
C LEU A 235 -30.61 -35.10 37.22
N SER A 236 -29.36 -35.46 37.54
CA SER A 236 -28.94 -35.87 38.89
C SER A 236 -29.20 -34.81 39.97
N CYS A 237 -29.26 -33.53 39.59
CA CYS A 237 -29.65 -32.43 40.46
C CYS A 237 -31.18 -32.30 40.69
N GLY A 238 -32.00 -33.22 40.16
CA GLY A 238 -33.46 -33.21 40.27
C GLY A 238 -34.18 -32.29 39.28
N HIS A 239 -33.46 -31.61 38.38
CA HIS A 239 -34.05 -30.69 37.41
C HIS A 239 -34.36 -31.37 36.08
N SER A 240 -35.57 -31.11 35.55
CA SER A 240 -35.93 -31.50 34.18
C SER A 240 -35.33 -30.50 33.18
N GLN A 241 -34.59 -31.01 32.19
CA GLN A 241 -33.98 -30.21 31.13
C GLN A 241 -34.12 -30.89 29.77
N PRO A 242 -34.26 -30.13 28.68
CA PRO A 242 -34.21 -30.67 27.33
C PRO A 242 -32.77 -31.07 27.01
N VAL A 243 -32.52 -32.38 26.89
CA VAL A 243 -31.20 -32.97 26.62
C VAL A 243 -31.29 -33.81 25.36
N MET A 244 -30.23 -33.81 24.54
CA MET A 244 -30.17 -34.70 23.38
C MET A 244 -30.35 -36.16 23.83
N CYS A 245 -31.21 -36.90 23.15
CA CYS A 245 -31.55 -38.29 23.49
C CYS A 245 -30.29 -39.15 23.70
N SER A 246 -29.29 -39.01 22.83
CA SER A 246 -28.01 -39.74 22.91
C SER A 246 -27.04 -39.28 23.99
N THR A 247 -27.27 -38.14 24.64
CA THR A 247 -26.37 -37.60 25.68
C THR A 247 -26.70 -38.24 27.03
N PRO A 248 -25.74 -38.93 27.67
CA PRO A 248 -25.89 -39.43 29.04
C PRO A 248 -26.11 -38.27 30.02
N ILE A 249 -26.94 -38.50 31.03
CA ILE A 249 -27.33 -37.48 32.01
C ILE A 249 -26.11 -36.94 32.78
N GLU A 250 -25.14 -37.81 33.08
CA GLU A 250 -23.90 -37.49 33.81
C GLU A 250 -23.05 -36.42 33.12
N ASN A 251 -23.12 -36.34 31.78
CA ASN A 251 -22.32 -35.41 30.99
C ASN A 251 -23.02 -34.07 30.76
N PHE A 252 -24.27 -33.92 31.20
CA PHE A 252 -25.05 -32.71 30.96
C PHE A 252 -25.00 -31.77 32.17
N LYS A 253 -24.38 -30.61 32.00
CA LYS A 253 -24.33 -29.55 33.01
C LYS A 253 -25.67 -28.80 33.05
N CYS A 254 -26.36 -28.85 34.18
CA CYS A 254 -27.66 -28.19 34.35
C CYS A 254 -27.52 -26.66 34.28
N PRO A 255 -28.18 -25.98 33.32
CA PRO A 255 -28.12 -24.52 33.18
C PRO A 255 -29.19 -23.78 34.01
N LYS A 256 -30.08 -24.51 34.70
CA LYS A 256 -31.14 -23.90 35.49
C LYS A 256 -30.53 -23.02 36.59
N LEU A 257 -30.90 -21.74 36.60
CA LEU A 257 -30.51 -20.80 37.63
C LEU A 257 -31.22 -21.13 38.93
N ILE A 258 -30.45 -21.23 40.01
CA ILE A 258 -30.96 -21.42 41.37
C ILE A 258 -30.26 -20.44 42.32
N PRO A 259 -30.97 -19.93 43.34
CA PRO A 259 -30.37 -19.07 44.35
C PRO A 259 -29.36 -19.87 45.17
N LYS A 260 -28.12 -19.38 45.24
CA LYS A 260 -27.03 -19.96 46.05
C LYS A 260 -26.41 -18.88 46.93
N GLU A 261 -26.13 -19.24 48.19
CA GLU A 261 -25.42 -18.37 49.12
C GLU A 261 -23.91 -18.43 48.87
N MET A 262 -23.27 -17.28 48.74
CA MET A 262 -21.83 -17.14 48.50
C MET A 262 -21.03 -17.31 49.81
N PRO A 263 -20.11 -18.30 49.92
CA PRO A 263 -19.44 -18.61 51.19
C PRO A 263 -18.64 -17.45 51.82
N SER A 264 -18.02 -16.60 50.99
CA SER A 264 -17.15 -15.51 51.48
C SER A 264 -17.88 -14.24 51.91
N CYS A 265 -19.12 -14.02 51.46
CA CYS A 265 -19.85 -12.77 51.69
C CYS A 265 -21.33 -12.95 52.05
N LYS A 266 -21.83 -14.18 52.10
CA LYS A 266 -23.22 -14.56 52.43
C LYS A 266 -24.32 -13.96 51.54
N HIS A 267 -23.95 -13.29 50.45
CA HIS A 267 -24.91 -12.84 49.45
C HIS A 267 -25.55 -14.05 48.75
N VAL A 268 -26.86 -13.97 48.55
CA VAL A 268 -27.60 -14.95 47.74
C VAL A 268 -27.65 -14.43 46.31
N ILE A 269 -27.08 -15.18 45.37
CA ILE A 269 -27.10 -14.86 43.95
C ILE A 269 -27.60 -16.05 43.13
N ASP A 270 -28.26 -15.78 42.01
CA ASP A 270 -28.68 -16.82 41.08
C ASP A 270 -27.48 -17.33 40.28
N LEU A 271 -27.17 -18.62 40.42
CA LEU A 271 -26.12 -19.31 39.68
C LEU A 271 -26.70 -20.54 38.98
N GLU A 272 -26.10 -20.93 37.86
CA GLU A 272 -26.47 -22.19 37.22
C GLU A 272 -26.23 -23.35 38.19
N CYS A 273 -27.17 -24.30 38.21
CA CYS A 273 -27.21 -25.36 39.21
C CYS A 273 -25.90 -26.15 39.33
N HIS A 274 -25.20 -26.37 38.21
CA HIS A 274 -23.94 -27.09 38.18
C HIS A 274 -22.71 -26.29 38.65
N ILE A 275 -22.80 -24.96 38.77
CA ILE A 275 -21.68 -24.08 39.15
C ILE A 275 -21.50 -24.10 40.66
N ASP A 276 -20.29 -24.38 41.13
CA ASP A 276 -19.92 -24.27 42.54
C ASP A 276 -19.73 -22.80 42.95
N PRO A 277 -20.46 -22.28 43.96
CA PRO A 277 -20.27 -20.93 44.50
C PRO A 277 -18.81 -20.59 44.90
N ASN A 278 -17.99 -21.57 45.26
CA ASN A 278 -16.58 -21.34 45.62
C ASN A 278 -15.70 -20.98 44.42
N SER A 279 -16.14 -21.36 43.22
CA SER A 279 -15.37 -21.19 41.98
C SER A 279 -15.58 -19.82 41.30
N VAL A 280 -16.52 -19.02 41.80
CA VAL A 280 -16.92 -17.75 41.18
C VAL A 280 -16.89 -16.58 42.16
N ASN A 281 -16.72 -15.37 41.65
CA ASN A 281 -16.80 -14.15 42.45
C ASN A 281 -18.25 -13.68 42.58
N CYS A 282 -18.57 -13.09 43.73
CA CYS A 282 -19.91 -12.59 44.00
C CYS A 282 -20.26 -11.39 43.09
N THR A 283 -21.41 -11.44 42.43
CA THR A 283 -21.91 -10.40 41.52
C THR A 283 -22.93 -9.44 42.16
N ALA A 284 -23.26 -9.65 43.43
CA ALA A 284 -24.04 -8.69 44.22
C ALA A 284 -23.31 -7.35 44.32
N ASN A 285 -24.05 -6.25 44.47
CA ASN A 285 -23.45 -4.93 44.69
C ASN A 285 -22.87 -4.86 46.11
N CYS A 286 -21.84 -4.06 46.33
CA CYS A 286 -21.33 -3.81 47.66
C CYS A 286 -22.30 -2.90 48.45
N GLU A 287 -22.62 -3.29 49.68
CA GLU A 287 -23.52 -2.53 50.57
C GLU A 287 -22.76 -1.62 51.56
N ALA A 288 -21.44 -1.55 51.47
CA ALA A 288 -20.62 -0.77 52.39
C ALA A 288 -20.80 0.75 52.18
N MET A 289 -20.91 1.48 53.30
CA MET A 289 -20.89 2.96 53.33
C MET A 289 -19.44 3.45 53.49
N LEU A 290 -19.01 4.29 52.56
CA LEU A 290 -17.68 4.90 52.58
C LEU A 290 -17.60 5.99 53.65
N SER A 291 -16.38 6.33 54.09
CA SER A 291 -16.13 7.41 55.06
C SER A 291 -16.66 8.79 54.63
N CYS A 292 -16.89 8.99 53.33
CA CYS A 292 -17.50 10.20 52.80
C CYS A 292 -19.04 10.21 52.84
N GLY A 293 -19.69 9.15 53.34
CA GLY A 293 -21.15 9.00 53.40
C GLY A 293 -21.80 8.48 52.12
N HIS A 294 -21.03 8.11 51.10
CA HIS A 294 -21.56 7.49 49.87
C HIS A 294 -21.49 5.96 49.95
N GLN A 295 -22.45 5.25 49.35
CA GLN A 295 -22.38 3.80 49.21
C GLN A 295 -21.34 3.39 48.14
N CYS A 296 -20.62 2.29 48.37
CA CYS A 296 -19.72 1.71 47.38
C CYS A 296 -20.49 1.30 46.10
N ASN A 297 -19.95 1.63 44.93
CA ASN A 297 -20.60 1.32 43.64
C ASN A 297 -20.02 0.07 42.94
N ARG A 298 -19.09 -0.64 43.60
CA ARG A 298 -18.48 -1.86 43.05
C ARG A 298 -19.32 -3.10 43.35
N LYS A 299 -19.03 -4.19 42.64
CA LYS A 299 -19.49 -5.53 43.03
C LYS A 299 -18.82 -5.98 44.31
N CYS A 300 -19.46 -6.86 45.06
CA CYS A 300 -18.95 -7.37 46.32
C CYS A 300 -17.51 -7.90 46.14
N HIS A 301 -16.57 -7.30 46.88
CA HIS A 301 -15.14 -7.61 46.79
C HIS A 301 -14.58 -8.02 48.17
N PRO A 302 -15.06 -9.13 48.76
CA PRO A 302 -14.69 -9.52 50.13
C PRO A 302 -13.23 -9.94 50.28
N ARG A 303 -12.50 -10.12 49.17
CA ARG A 303 -11.08 -10.50 49.13
C ARG A 303 -10.13 -9.35 48.80
N TYR A 304 -10.65 -8.16 48.46
CA TYR A 304 -9.85 -7.01 48.02
C TYR A 304 -10.41 -5.71 48.61
N ASP A 305 -9.57 -4.91 49.27
CA ASP A 305 -9.94 -3.61 49.85
C ASP A 305 -11.23 -3.65 50.69
N VAL A 306 -11.32 -4.61 51.62
CA VAL A 306 -12.51 -4.85 52.46
C VAL A 306 -12.94 -3.59 53.23
N ASN A 307 -11.96 -2.82 53.71
CA ASN A 307 -12.18 -1.60 54.48
C ASN A 307 -12.29 -0.34 53.61
N HIS A 308 -12.23 -0.47 52.28
CA HIS A 308 -12.34 0.64 51.33
C HIS A 308 -11.35 1.79 51.61
N LEU A 309 -10.12 1.44 52.00
CA LEU A 309 -9.06 2.39 52.31
C LEU A 309 -8.40 2.93 51.03
N GLU A 310 -8.35 2.12 49.98
CA GLU A 310 -7.79 2.51 48.67
C GLU A 310 -8.86 3.03 47.70
N TYR A 311 -10.13 2.69 47.95
CA TYR A 311 -11.23 3.04 47.08
C TYR A 311 -11.49 4.56 47.00
N LYS A 312 -11.45 5.11 45.78
CA LYS A 312 -11.76 6.52 45.49
C LYS A 312 -13.24 6.70 45.19
N CYS A 313 -13.91 7.59 45.93
CA CYS A 313 -15.33 7.90 45.69
C CYS A 313 -15.52 8.86 44.50
N TYR A 314 -16.16 8.38 43.42
CA TYR A 314 -16.42 9.14 42.18
C TYR A 314 -17.80 9.82 42.12
N PHE A 315 -18.59 9.75 43.19
CA PHE A 315 -19.83 10.54 43.30
C PHE A 315 -19.53 12.04 43.38
N GLU A 316 -20.55 12.86 43.10
CA GLU A 316 -20.46 14.31 43.23
C GLU A 316 -20.14 14.70 44.67
N CYS A 317 -19.26 15.68 44.86
CA CYS A 317 -18.90 16.13 46.19
C CYS A 317 -20.06 16.92 46.83
N GLU A 318 -20.54 16.47 47.99
CA GLU A 318 -21.55 17.22 48.76
C GLU A 318 -20.96 18.29 49.70
N ARG A 319 -19.62 18.34 49.81
CA ARG A 319 -18.91 19.31 50.64
C ARG A 319 -18.89 20.70 50.00
N LYS A 320 -18.70 21.73 50.83
CA LYS A 320 -18.54 23.14 50.40
C LYS A 320 -17.04 23.50 50.37
N PRO A 321 -16.53 24.19 49.33
CA PRO A 321 -15.13 24.61 49.30
C PRO A 321 -14.78 25.52 50.49
N PRO A 322 -13.67 25.25 51.20
CA PRO A 322 -13.24 26.10 52.31
C PRO A 322 -13.02 27.54 51.81
N LEU A 323 -13.54 28.53 52.54
CA LEU A 323 -13.45 29.97 52.24
C LEU A 323 -14.35 30.49 51.10
N CYS A 324 -15.26 29.67 50.56
CA CYS A 324 -16.27 30.16 49.62
C CYS A 324 -17.32 31.04 50.33
N LYS A 325 -17.23 32.36 50.15
CA LYS A 325 -18.18 33.34 50.75
C LYS A 325 -19.65 33.11 50.36
N PHE A 326 -19.90 32.52 49.20
CA PHE A 326 -21.24 32.29 48.65
C PHE A 326 -21.79 30.87 48.91
N ASN A 327 -21.11 30.06 49.74
CA ASN A 327 -21.57 28.72 50.14
C ASN A 327 -21.90 27.75 48.99
N HIS A 328 -21.26 27.89 47.82
CA HIS A 328 -21.47 27.01 46.68
C HIS A 328 -21.13 25.54 46.99
N LYS A 329 -21.89 24.61 46.40
CA LYS A 329 -21.59 23.16 46.42
C LYS A 329 -20.34 22.90 45.57
N CYS A 330 -19.44 22.04 46.04
CA CYS A 330 -18.26 21.66 45.27
C CYS A 330 -18.65 20.89 44.02
N ILE A 331 -18.12 21.30 42.85
CA ILE A 331 -18.39 20.64 41.55
C ILE A 331 -17.40 19.51 41.23
N LYS A 332 -16.44 19.24 42.12
CA LYS A 332 -15.44 18.18 41.96
C LYS A 332 -15.99 16.81 42.40
N LYS A 333 -15.28 15.74 42.08
CA LYS A 333 -15.58 14.39 42.58
C LYS A 333 -15.23 14.29 44.07
N CYS A 334 -15.94 13.45 44.82
CA CYS A 334 -15.80 13.35 46.27
C CYS A 334 -14.37 13.00 46.76
N TYR A 335 -13.62 12.19 45.99
CA TYR A 335 -12.22 11.88 46.29
C TYR A 335 -11.26 13.06 46.11
N GLN A 336 -11.67 14.12 45.39
CA GLN A 336 -10.83 15.27 45.10
C GLN A 336 -10.93 16.31 46.21
N GLU A 337 -9.80 16.89 46.61
CA GLU A 337 -9.81 17.99 47.56
C GLU A 337 -10.51 19.22 46.97
N CYS A 338 -11.45 19.78 47.74
CA CYS A 338 -12.31 20.86 47.27
C CYS A 338 -11.50 22.12 46.89
N GLY A 339 -10.52 22.51 47.70
CA GLY A 339 -9.69 23.71 47.44
C GLY A 339 -10.51 25.00 47.33
N ILE A 340 -10.10 25.92 46.45
CA ILE A 340 -10.83 27.17 46.18
C ILE A 340 -12.10 26.92 45.34
N CYS A 341 -13.09 27.80 45.46
CA CYS A 341 -14.35 27.67 44.75
C CYS A 341 -14.22 28.01 43.26
N THR A 342 -14.48 27.04 42.38
CA THR A 342 -14.41 27.23 40.92
C THR A 342 -15.79 27.40 40.26
N VAL A 343 -16.85 27.60 41.05
CA VAL A 343 -18.19 27.83 40.50
C VAL A 343 -18.19 29.14 39.71
N PRO A 344 -18.68 29.13 38.45
CA PRO A 344 -18.70 30.33 37.63
C PRO A 344 -19.73 31.34 38.15
N THR A 345 -19.31 32.59 38.27
CA THR A 345 -20.11 33.71 38.76
C THR A 345 -19.89 34.96 37.90
N ASP A 346 -20.90 35.81 37.82
CA ASP A 346 -20.79 37.10 37.17
C ASP A 346 -20.29 38.15 38.16
N ARG A 347 -19.35 39.00 37.74
CA ARG A 347 -18.75 40.04 38.60
C ARG A 347 -18.66 41.39 37.90
N GLU A 348 -19.05 42.44 38.60
CA GLU A 348 -18.86 43.83 38.14
C GLU A 348 -17.48 44.34 38.59
N LEU A 349 -16.67 44.79 37.64
CA LEU A 349 -15.34 45.36 37.91
C LEU A 349 -15.44 46.86 38.23
N LYS A 350 -14.42 47.42 38.89
CA LYS A 350 -14.33 48.86 39.21
C LYS A 350 -14.45 49.80 38.00
N CYS A 351 -14.21 49.29 36.78
CA CYS A 351 -14.44 50.02 35.54
C CYS A 351 -15.91 50.08 35.10
N GLY A 352 -16.85 49.52 35.87
CA GLY A 352 -18.29 49.46 35.58
C GLY A 352 -18.69 48.37 34.57
N HIS A 353 -17.78 47.46 34.23
CA HIS A 353 -18.06 46.36 33.30
C HIS A 353 -18.33 45.05 34.06
N THR A 354 -19.39 44.34 33.66
CA THR A 354 -19.68 42.99 34.14
C THR A 354 -18.93 41.94 33.32
N MET A 355 -18.14 41.13 34.01
CA MET A 355 -17.48 39.93 33.48
C MET A 355 -18.29 38.71 33.86
N ASN A 356 -18.69 37.93 32.86
CA ASN A 356 -19.42 36.69 33.09
C ASN A 356 -18.46 35.50 33.27
N ASN A 357 -18.93 34.45 33.93
CA ASN A 357 -18.23 33.15 34.00
C ASN A 357 -16.85 33.20 34.70
N ILE A 358 -16.69 34.05 35.73
CA ILE A 358 -15.47 34.12 36.54
C ILE A 358 -15.56 33.13 37.70
N GLU A 359 -14.52 32.32 37.91
CA GLU A 359 -14.45 31.41 39.04
C GLU A 359 -14.58 32.16 40.38
N CYS A 360 -15.51 31.72 41.21
CA CYS A 360 -15.89 32.35 42.48
C CYS A 360 -14.70 32.61 43.43
N GLY A 361 -13.64 31.80 43.38
CA GLY A 361 -12.42 31.92 44.18
C GLY A 361 -11.39 32.91 43.65
N THR A 362 -11.56 33.47 42.45
CA THR A 362 -10.62 34.41 41.82
C THR A 362 -10.57 35.72 42.61
N LEU A 363 -9.38 36.24 42.90
CA LEU A 363 -9.21 37.53 43.58
C LEU A 363 -9.45 38.69 42.60
N GLU A 364 -10.03 39.79 43.08
CA GLU A 364 -10.37 40.96 42.24
C GLU A 364 -9.17 41.55 41.49
N LYS A 365 -7.97 41.52 42.09
CA LYS A 365 -6.73 42.03 41.49
C LYS A 365 -6.28 41.26 40.23
N ASP A 366 -6.72 40.01 40.09
CA ASP A 366 -6.28 39.11 39.03
C ASP A 366 -7.25 39.12 37.83
N ILE A 367 -8.36 39.87 37.91
CA ILE A 367 -9.37 39.95 36.85
C ILE A 367 -9.09 41.18 35.97
N LYS A 368 -8.68 40.95 34.72
CA LYS A 368 -8.49 42.01 33.70
C LYS A 368 -9.75 42.19 32.88
N CYS A 369 -10.13 43.44 32.61
CA CYS A 369 -11.29 43.74 31.77
C CYS A 369 -10.93 43.67 30.27
N ASP A 370 -11.67 42.85 29.53
CA ASP A 370 -11.52 42.67 28.07
C ASP A 370 -12.58 43.43 27.25
N LYS A 371 -13.45 44.21 27.90
CA LYS A 371 -14.45 45.04 27.23
C LYS A 371 -13.81 46.29 26.62
N LYS A 372 -14.42 46.86 25.57
CA LYS A 372 -13.97 48.11 24.94
C LYS A 372 -13.92 49.24 25.96
N CYS A 373 -12.85 50.04 25.95
CA CYS A 373 -12.73 51.19 26.82
C CYS A 373 -13.74 52.29 26.41
N GLN A 374 -14.43 52.88 27.38
CA GLN A 374 -15.38 53.97 27.16
C GLN A 374 -14.81 55.35 27.57
N ARG A 375 -13.51 55.43 27.89
CA ARG A 375 -12.87 56.70 28.29
C ARG A 375 -12.70 57.63 27.08
N ILE A 376 -12.92 58.92 27.29
CA ILE A 376 -12.71 59.97 26.29
C ILE A 376 -11.26 60.48 26.41
N LEU A 377 -10.51 60.44 25.31
CA LEU A 377 -9.14 60.96 25.20
C LEU A 377 -9.16 62.50 25.20
N LYS A 378 -8.01 63.13 25.50
CA LYS A 378 -7.89 64.61 25.58
C LYS A 378 -8.36 65.34 24.32
N CYS A 379 -8.24 64.73 23.15
CA CYS A 379 -8.71 65.27 21.86
C CYS A 379 -10.25 65.16 21.67
N GLY A 380 -11.00 64.66 22.67
CA GLY A 380 -12.45 64.51 22.62
C GLY A 380 -12.97 63.21 22.00
N HIS A 381 -12.10 62.31 21.54
CA HIS A 381 -12.47 61.03 20.92
C HIS A 381 -12.48 59.87 21.93
N VAL A 382 -13.34 58.86 21.71
CA VAL A 382 -13.42 57.67 22.57
C VAL A 382 -12.19 56.76 22.34
N CYS A 383 -11.64 56.22 23.42
CA CYS A 383 -10.50 55.30 23.35
C CYS A 383 -10.87 54.00 22.62
N SER A 384 -10.03 53.56 21.68
CA SER A 384 -10.22 52.34 20.90
C SER A 384 -9.63 51.08 21.56
N SER A 385 -8.92 51.21 22.69
CA SER A 385 -8.27 50.10 23.40
C SER A 385 -9.22 49.33 24.33
N LEU A 386 -8.81 48.14 24.78
CA LEU A 386 -9.53 47.40 25.82
C LEU A 386 -9.39 48.10 27.17
N CYS A 387 -10.43 48.01 28.01
CA CYS A 387 -10.51 48.73 29.28
C CYS A 387 -9.43 48.31 30.29
N GLY A 388 -8.97 47.06 30.24
CA GLY A 388 -7.87 46.56 31.08
C GLY A 388 -6.46 47.03 30.67
N ASN A 389 -6.33 47.80 29.57
CA ASN A 389 -5.05 48.33 29.08
C ASN A 389 -5.01 49.86 29.23
N ASP A 390 -3.81 50.44 29.21
CA ASP A 390 -3.61 51.89 29.21
C ASP A 390 -4.11 52.52 27.89
N CYS A 391 -4.77 53.68 28.00
CA CYS A 391 -5.29 54.41 26.85
C CYS A 391 -4.16 55.14 26.09
N GLY A 392 -3.84 54.68 24.87
CA GLY A 392 -2.85 55.32 23.99
C GLY A 392 -3.38 56.50 23.16
N ASP A 393 -2.57 56.97 22.19
CA ASP A 393 -2.88 58.12 21.34
C ASP A 393 -4.08 57.89 20.40
N CYS A 394 -4.76 58.98 20.04
CA CYS A 394 -5.96 58.92 19.21
C CYS A 394 -5.64 58.57 17.74
N THR A 395 -6.29 57.55 17.20
CA THR A 395 -6.13 57.07 15.81
C THR A 395 -7.26 57.53 14.87
N GLU A 396 -8.20 58.35 15.33
CA GLU A 396 -9.34 58.80 14.51
C GLU A 396 -8.89 59.69 13.34
N ASN A 397 -9.46 59.46 12.15
CA ASN A 397 -9.08 60.20 10.94
C ASN A 397 -9.84 61.52 10.84
N VAL A 398 -9.13 62.64 10.94
CA VAL A 398 -9.70 63.99 10.88
C VAL A 398 -9.15 64.78 9.68
N LYS A 399 -9.82 65.87 9.32
CA LYS A 399 -9.41 66.81 8.27
C LYS A 399 -8.93 68.11 8.91
N LYS A 400 -7.69 68.52 8.64
CA LYS A 400 -7.15 69.81 9.09
C LYS A 400 -7.08 70.81 7.94
N LEU A 401 -7.62 72.01 8.14
CA LEU A 401 -7.54 73.15 7.23
C LEU A 401 -6.44 74.09 7.71
N PHE A 402 -5.56 74.54 6.83
CA PHE A 402 -4.54 75.55 7.15
C PHE A 402 -5.02 76.94 6.69
N PRO A 403 -5.41 77.84 7.61
CA PRO A 403 -6.02 79.13 7.25
C PRO A 403 -5.11 80.05 6.43
N SER A 404 -3.80 79.93 6.57
CA SER A 404 -2.80 80.78 5.91
C SER A 404 -2.60 80.50 4.41
N CYS A 405 -2.98 79.30 3.93
CA CYS A 405 -2.83 78.93 2.52
C CYS A 405 -4.02 78.10 1.98
N ASN A 406 -5.07 77.93 2.78
CA ASN A 406 -6.32 77.23 2.48
C ASN A 406 -6.21 75.75 2.04
N HIS A 407 -5.06 75.10 2.28
CA HIS A 407 -4.85 73.68 1.99
C HIS A 407 -5.53 72.77 3.03
N ARG A 408 -6.06 71.62 2.57
CA ARG A 408 -6.76 70.61 3.39
C ARG A 408 -5.99 69.29 3.41
N ILE A 409 -5.69 68.76 4.59
CA ILE A 409 -4.96 67.49 4.76
C ILE A 409 -5.79 66.53 5.63
N ARG A 410 -5.79 65.24 5.26
CA ARG A 410 -6.39 64.13 6.01
C ARG A 410 -5.30 63.34 6.73
N GLY A 411 -5.57 62.91 7.95
CA GLY A 411 -4.65 62.09 8.74
C GLY A 411 -5.24 61.76 10.11
N THR A 412 -4.53 60.97 10.91
CA THR A 412 -4.96 60.63 12.27
C THR A 412 -4.86 61.85 13.19
N CYS A 413 -5.80 61.95 14.14
CA CYS A 413 -5.96 63.11 15.01
C CYS A 413 -4.68 63.45 15.77
N SER A 414 -4.00 62.44 16.33
CA SER A 414 -2.72 62.58 17.03
C SER A 414 -1.59 63.12 16.13
N VAL A 415 -1.53 62.73 14.86
CA VAL A 415 -0.50 63.20 13.92
C VAL A 415 -0.81 64.61 13.43
N LEU A 416 -2.08 64.93 13.16
CA LEU A 416 -2.48 66.23 12.66
C LEU A 416 -2.38 67.36 13.69
N GLU A 417 -2.51 67.09 14.99
CA GLU A 417 -2.23 68.08 16.05
C GLU A 417 -0.78 68.60 15.97
N ASN A 418 0.17 67.71 15.64
CA ASN A 418 1.60 68.02 15.61
C ASN A 418 2.06 68.82 14.37
N ILE A 419 1.27 68.87 13.30
CA ILE A 419 1.63 69.60 12.06
C ILE A 419 1.14 71.05 12.15
N LYS A 420 2.06 71.99 12.39
CA LYS A 420 1.75 73.44 12.55
C LYS A 420 1.83 74.24 11.24
N ILE A 421 2.62 73.79 10.28
CA ILE A 421 2.91 74.49 9.01
C ILE A 421 2.40 73.62 7.86
N CYS A 422 1.88 74.24 6.79
CA CYS A 422 1.33 73.50 5.67
C CYS A 422 2.42 72.79 4.84
N PRO A 423 2.41 71.44 4.73
CA PRO A 423 3.40 70.66 4.00
C PRO A 423 3.13 70.55 2.48
N VAL A 424 2.09 71.18 1.93
CA VAL A 424 1.82 71.17 0.48
C VAL A 424 2.91 71.96 -0.26
N LYS A 425 3.31 71.54 -1.47
CA LYS A 425 4.37 72.21 -2.25
C LYS A 425 3.99 73.65 -2.64
N CYS A 426 4.97 74.54 -2.73
CA CYS A 426 4.78 75.93 -3.12
C CYS A 426 4.69 76.07 -4.66
N GLU A 427 3.79 76.90 -5.16
CA GLU A 427 3.55 77.10 -6.60
C GLU A 427 4.06 78.47 -7.13
N ARG A 428 4.87 79.20 -6.36
CA ARG A 428 5.39 80.53 -6.77
C ARG A 428 6.67 80.42 -7.63
N ILE A 429 6.81 81.31 -8.62
CA ILE A 429 8.02 81.45 -9.47
C ILE A 429 8.97 82.49 -8.84
N LEU A 430 10.26 82.16 -8.73
CA LEU A 430 11.33 82.99 -8.15
C LEU A 430 11.94 83.94 -9.19
N SER A 431 12.63 85.00 -8.73
CA SER A 431 13.26 86.04 -9.57
C SER A 431 14.33 85.54 -10.55
N CYS A 432 14.90 84.36 -10.33
CA CYS A 432 15.81 83.68 -11.26
C CYS A 432 15.08 82.86 -12.35
N GLY A 433 13.74 82.89 -12.40
CA GLY A 433 12.91 82.16 -13.38
C GLY A 433 12.47 80.75 -13.01
N HIS A 434 12.89 80.21 -11.86
CA HIS A 434 12.57 78.84 -11.42
C HIS A 434 11.37 78.76 -10.46
N ILE A 435 10.61 77.65 -10.46
CA ILE A 435 9.49 77.38 -9.53
C ILE A 435 10.04 76.99 -8.13
N CYS A 436 9.46 77.54 -7.06
CA CYS A 436 9.88 77.30 -5.69
C CYS A 436 9.70 75.83 -5.27
N LYS A 437 10.78 75.17 -4.84
CA LYS A 437 10.78 73.76 -4.40
C LYS A 437 10.36 73.56 -2.93
N LYS A 438 10.08 74.63 -2.18
CA LYS A 438 9.72 74.57 -0.74
C LYS A 438 8.24 74.24 -0.51
N THR A 439 7.87 73.97 0.74
CA THR A 439 6.45 73.84 1.12
C THR A 439 5.81 75.22 1.29
N CYS A 440 4.48 75.28 1.13
CA CYS A 440 3.69 76.49 1.05
C CYS A 440 3.80 77.34 2.33
N GLY A 441 4.00 76.72 3.49
CA GLY A 441 4.15 77.44 4.75
C GLY A 441 5.56 78.01 5.03
N GLU A 442 6.53 77.81 4.14
CA GLU A 442 7.90 78.32 4.28
C GLU A 442 8.15 79.58 3.42
N LYS A 443 8.97 80.52 3.91
CA LYS A 443 9.38 81.69 3.12
C LYS A 443 10.24 81.25 1.92
N CYS A 444 9.82 81.66 0.73
CA CYS A 444 10.57 81.48 -0.52
C CYS A 444 11.89 82.27 -0.43
N GLY A 445 13.03 81.63 -0.71
CA GLY A 445 14.36 82.25 -0.70
C GLY A 445 15.09 82.03 -2.04
N ASP A 446 16.35 82.44 -2.13
CA ASP A 446 17.15 82.37 -3.36
C ASP A 446 17.37 80.94 -3.87
N CYS A 447 17.40 80.76 -5.19
CA CYS A 447 17.51 79.46 -5.84
C CYS A 447 18.94 78.89 -5.72
N MET A 448 19.08 77.63 -5.30
CA MET A 448 20.34 76.89 -5.23
C MET A 448 20.49 75.89 -6.39
N GLU A 449 20.36 76.38 -7.62
CA GLU A 449 20.78 75.62 -8.81
C GLU A 449 22.13 76.14 -9.29
N GLU A 450 23.07 75.21 -9.54
CA GLU A 450 24.51 75.48 -9.60
C GLU A 450 24.96 76.02 -10.96
N VAL A 451 25.88 76.98 -10.94
CA VAL A 451 26.49 77.62 -12.14
C VAL A 451 28.01 77.63 -11.98
N ASP A 452 28.76 77.26 -13.03
CA ASP A 452 30.20 77.01 -12.98
C ASP A 452 31.07 78.30 -13.00
N LYS A 453 32.07 78.43 -12.10
CA LYS A 453 33.22 79.36 -12.26
C LYS A 453 34.48 78.96 -11.45
N CYS A 454 35.67 79.12 -12.06
CA CYS A 454 36.97 78.57 -11.65
C CYS A 454 37.81 79.48 -10.71
N ILE A 455 38.41 78.92 -9.64
CA ILE A 455 39.45 79.58 -8.82
C ILE A 455 40.83 79.11 -9.31
N ARG A 456 41.65 80.10 -9.73
CA ARG A 456 42.96 79.93 -10.39
C ARG A 456 43.94 79.16 -9.50
N GLU A 457 44.62 78.18 -10.12
CA GLU A 457 45.82 77.42 -9.68
C GLU A 457 45.65 75.97 -9.20
N CYS A 458 44.43 75.47 -8.99
CA CYS A 458 44.17 74.02 -9.05
C CYS A 458 42.74 73.77 -9.56
N ASN A 459 42.55 73.05 -10.67
CA ASN A 459 41.26 72.81 -11.35
C ASN A 459 40.30 71.94 -10.50
N HIS A 460 39.90 72.44 -9.33
CA HIS A 460 38.86 71.88 -8.48
C HIS A 460 37.67 72.81 -8.45
N PHE A 461 36.56 72.28 -8.93
CA PHE A 461 35.24 72.86 -8.78
C PHE A 461 34.76 72.52 -7.38
N ALA A 462 34.98 73.45 -6.45
CA ALA A 462 34.48 73.31 -5.10
C ALA A 462 33.38 74.35 -4.86
N LYS A 463 32.23 73.87 -4.40
CA LYS A 463 31.08 74.67 -3.96
C LYS A 463 31.52 75.47 -2.73
N TYR A 464 31.63 76.79 -2.80
CA TYR A 464 31.95 77.57 -1.60
C TYR A 464 31.22 78.91 -1.47
N SER A 465 30.96 79.23 -0.20
CA SER A 465 30.88 80.58 0.37
C SER A 465 32.14 80.82 1.25
N PRO A 466 32.51 82.08 1.57
CA PRO A 466 33.91 82.49 1.76
C PRO A 466 34.40 82.38 3.21
N SER A 467 35.45 81.58 3.49
CA SER A 467 36.37 81.68 4.66
C SER A 467 37.43 80.55 4.74
N ILE A 468 37.94 80.00 3.62
CA ILE A 468 38.96 78.93 3.67
C ILE A 468 40.09 79.23 2.68
N GLU A 469 41.31 79.46 3.19
CA GLU A 469 42.50 79.85 2.42
C GLU A 469 43.41 78.67 2.00
N TYR A 470 43.16 77.42 2.43
CA TYR A 470 43.94 76.25 1.98
C TYR A 470 43.07 74.98 1.86
N CYS A 471 43.37 74.13 0.88
CA CYS A 471 42.61 72.91 0.59
C CYS A 471 43.05 71.74 1.48
N TYR A 472 42.16 71.33 2.39
CA TYR A 472 42.32 70.14 3.25
C TYR A 472 41.61 68.89 2.68
N GLY A 473 41.16 68.96 1.42
CA GLY A 473 40.51 67.85 0.74
C GLY A 473 41.48 66.71 0.37
N GLU A 474 40.91 65.58 -0.04
CA GLU A 474 41.66 64.45 -0.58
C GLU A 474 42.54 64.91 -1.78
N CYS A 475 43.78 64.40 -1.91
CA CYS A 475 44.60 64.64 -3.10
C CYS A 475 43.81 64.13 -4.32
N THR A 476 43.35 65.06 -5.15
CA THR A 476 42.61 64.76 -6.38
C THR A 476 43.52 64.35 -7.53
N LYS A 477 44.84 64.40 -7.31
CA LYS A 477 45.78 63.83 -8.27
C LYS A 477 45.52 62.33 -8.30
N THR A 478 44.99 61.91 -9.43
CA THR A 478 44.95 60.52 -9.80
C THR A 478 46.38 60.08 -10.06
N LEU A 479 46.80 59.00 -9.40
CA LEU A 479 48.05 58.35 -9.74
C LEU A 479 47.97 57.84 -11.19
N ALA A 480 49.10 57.55 -11.84
CA ALA A 480 49.12 57.01 -13.22
C ALA A 480 48.28 55.73 -13.39
N CYS A 481 47.89 55.09 -12.28
CA CYS A 481 47.06 53.91 -12.23
C CYS A 481 45.54 54.13 -12.31
N ASP A 482 45.09 55.37 -12.53
CA ASP A 482 43.69 55.82 -12.49
C ASP A 482 42.98 55.68 -11.12
N HIS A 483 43.72 55.33 -10.07
CA HIS A 483 43.24 55.43 -8.69
C HIS A 483 43.65 56.75 -8.05
N LYS A 484 42.78 57.25 -7.16
CA LYS A 484 43.05 58.46 -6.38
C LYS A 484 44.24 58.23 -5.44
N CYS A 485 45.10 59.25 -5.33
CA CYS A 485 46.09 59.29 -4.26
C CYS A 485 45.39 59.18 -2.90
N ALA A 486 45.97 58.41 -1.98
CA ALA A 486 45.45 58.28 -0.61
C ALA A 486 45.89 59.43 0.31
N GLU A 487 46.84 60.26 -0.11
CA GLU A 487 47.37 61.39 0.66
C GLU A 487 46.46 62.63 0.62
N LYS A 488 46.65 63.57 1.55
CA LYS A 488 45.90 64.84 1.59
C LYS A 488 46.48 65.87 0.62
N CYS A 489 45.66 66.79 0.10
CA CYS A 489 46.07 67.76 -0.93
C CYS A 489 47.22 68.70 -0.51
N ASN A 490 47.48 68.84 0.78
CA ASN A 490 48.60 69.61 1.34
C ASN A 490 49.88 68.78 1.59
N GLU A 491 49.92 67.48 1.24
CA GLU A 491 51.08 66.58 1.38
C GLU A 491 51.56 66.04 0.01
N PRO A 492 52.85 65.67 -0.15
CA PRO A 492 53.38 65.15 -1.42
C PRO A 492 52.85 63.74 -1.74
N CYS A 493 52.21 63.56 -2.90
CA CYS A 493 51.50 62.32 -3.28
C CYS A 493 52.47 61.16 -3.68
N THR A 494 52.20 59.92 -3.26
CA THR A 494 53.04 58.70 -3.48
C THR A 494 52.71 57.97 -4.80
N SER A 495 53.64 57.20 -5.39
CA SER A 495 53.42 56.53 -6.70
C SER A 495 52.93 55.07 -6.64
N ASN A 496 52.94 54.41 -5.47
CA ASN A 496 52.64 52.98 -5.35
C ASN A 496 51.20 52.78 -4.82
N CYS A 497 50.30 52.30 -5.69
CA CYS A 497 48.89 52.11 -5.33
C CYS A 497 48.64 50.77 -4.63
N GLU A 498 48.19 50.81 -3.38
CA GLU A 498 47.89 49.63 -2.55
C GLU A 498 46.45 49.11 -2.69
N LYS A 499 45.60 49.78 -3.47
CA LYS A 499 44.21 49.37 -3.65
C LYS A 499 44.13 47.97 -4.26
N LEU A 500 43.42 47.04 -3.60
CA LEU A 500 43.23 45.67 -4.09
C LEU A 500 42.29 45.67 -5.28
N VAL A 501 42.69 45.01 -6.37
CA VAL A 501 41.93 44.88 -7.61
C VAL A 501 41.62 43.40 -7.83
N GLU A 502 40.36 43.10 -8.13
CA GLU A 502 39.93 41.75 -8.43
C GLU A 502 40.43 41.32 -9.81
N ASN A 503 41.09 40.18 -9.85
CA ASN A 503 41.57 39.56 -11.06
C ASN A 503 41.12 38.10 -11.12
N TYR A 504 41.15 37.53 -12.31
CA TYR A 504 40.76 36.14 -12.53
C TYR A 504 41.87 35.41 -13.30
N CYS A 505 42.26 34.22 -12.80
CA CYS A 505 43.21 33.38 -13.52
C CYS A 505 42.57 32.79 -14.79
N SER A 506 43.35 32.11 -15.63
CA SER A 506 42.84 31.50 -16.87
C SER A 506 41.74 30.43 -16.65
N ARG A 507 41.60 29.89 -15.44
CA ARG A 507 40.51 28.97 -15.05
C ARG A 507 39.36 29.66 -14.29
N ASN A 508 39.33 31.00 -14.33
CA ASN A 508 38.28 31.85 -13.78
C ASN A 508 38.15 31.83 -12.24
N HIS A 509 39.19 31.44 -11.51
CA HIS A 509 39.26 31.61 -10.06
C HIS A 509 39.63 33.06 -9.70
N LYS A 510 38.98 33.59 -8.67
CA LYS A 510 39.15 34.96 -8.18
C LYS A 510 40.46 35.11 -7.39
N VAL A 511 41.27 36.11 -7.73
CA VAL A 511 42.55 36.45 -7.07
C VAL A 511 42.58 37.96 -6.82
N LEU A 512 42.88 38.38 -5.59
CA LEU A 512 42.97 39.80 -5.22
C LEU A 512 44.45 40.23 -5.20
N LEU A 513 44.81 41.26 -5.98
CA LEU A 513 46.18 41.77 -6.07
C LEU A 513 46.20 43.29 -5.89
N GLN A 514 47.25 43.84 -5.29
CA GLN A 514 47.43 45.29 -5.16
C GLN A 514 47.62 45.92 -6.55
N CYS A 515 47.05 47.11 -6.77
CA CYS A 515 46.95 47.72 -8.09
C CYS A 515 48.30 47.92 -8.78
N HIS A 516 49.34 48.34 -8.06
CA HIS A 516 50.67 48.51 -8.66
C HIS A 516 51.25 47.18 -9.21
N ILE A 517 51.01 46.06 -8.52
CA ILE A 517 51.40 44.71 -8.98
C ILE A 517 50.61 44.29 -10.23
N ASN A 518 49.33 44.67 -10.32
CA ASN A 518 48.50 44.39 -11.49
C ASN A 518 48.95 45.15 -12.75
N GLN A 519 49.53 46.34 -12.56
CA GLN A 519 49.99 47.19 -13.67
C GLN A 519 51.31 46.73 -14.28
N GLU A 520 52.20 46.15 -13.46
CA GLU A 520 53.39 45.45 -13.96
C GLU A 520 53.02 44.20 -14.79
N ALA A 521 51.91 43.50 -14.48
CA ALA A 521 51.43 42.34 -15.25
C ALA A 521 50.71 42.70 -16.57
N SER A 522 50.31 43.97 -16.74
CA SER A 522 49.50 44.45 -17.87
C SER A 522 50.29 45.25 -18.90
N THR A 523 51.50 45.75 -18.56
CA THR A 523 52.30 46.64 -19.40
C THR A 523 53.37 45.94 -20.25
N THR A 524 53.54 44.62 -20.14
CA THR A 524 54.29 43.86 -21.14
C THR A 524 53.47 43.74 -22.43
N SER A 525 53.92 44.43 -23.48
CA SER A 525 53.31 44.60 -24.80
C SER A 525 53.23 43.31 -25.66
N PHE A 526 52.55 42.27 -25.16
CA PHE A 526 52.28 41.02 -25.89
C PHE A 526 50.94 40.39 -25.49
N GLY A 527 49.82 40.86 -26.05
CA GLY A 527 48.54 40.14 -26.17
C GLY A 527 47.79 39.72 -24.87
N LEU A 528 46.47 39.99 -24.84
CA LEU A 528 45.51 39.73 -23.74
C LEU A 528 45.53 38.31 -23.11
N THR A 529 46.18 37.32 -23.72
CA THR A 529 46.22 35.92 -23.27
C THR A 529 47.37 35.60 -22.30
N ARG A 530 48.42 36.42 -22.22
CA ARG A 530 49.62 36.14 -21.39
C ARG A 530 49.56 36.78 -19.99
N SER A 531 48.83 37.87 -19.82
CA SER A 531 48.57 38.54 -18.53
C SER A 531 47.75 37.67 -17.55
N LYS A 532 46.74 36.93 -18.05
CA LYS A 532 45.97 35.96 -17.23
C LYS A 532 46.81 34.76 -16.77
N MET A 533 47.91 34.45 -17.47
CA MET A 533 48.85 33.40 -17.08
C MET A 533 49.75 33.83 -15.91
N LEU A 534 50.22 35.09 -15.90
CA LEU A 534 51.00 35.68 -14.80
C LEU A 534 50.17 35.84 -13.52
N ILE A 535 48.89 36.22 -13.65
CA ILE A 535 47.94 36.27 -12.52
C ILE A 535 47.74 34.86 -11.91
N GLY A 536 47.79 33.81 -12.72
CA GLY A 536 47.74 32.43 -12.26
C GLY A 536 48.88 32.03 -11.31
N LYS A 537 50.02 32.74 -11.31
CA LYS A 537 51.09 32.51 -10.31
C LYS A 537 50.65 32.76 -8.87
N TYR A 538 49.66 33.62 -8.69
CA TYR A 538 49.12 33.98 -7.38
C TYR A 538 47.83 33.22 -7.05
N CYS A 539 47.48 32.18 -7.84
CA CYS A 539 46.28 31.36 -7.67
C CYS A 539 46.62 30.02 -7.01
N THR A 540 46.19 29.83 -5.76
CA THR A 540 46.49 28.63 -4.95
C THR A 540 45.35 27.60 -4.91
N GLU A 541 44.29 27.78 -5.71
CA GLU A 541 43.15 26.84 -5.75
C GLU A 541 43.53 25.47 -6.34
N PRO A 542 43.04 24.35 -5.77
CA PRO A 542 43.42 22.99 -6.19
C PRO A 542 42.94 22.66 -7.62
N CYS A 543 43.81 22.02 -8.43
CA CYS A 543 43.58 21.84 -9.87
C CYS A 543 42.48 20.80 -10.21
N LYS A 544 42.33 19.75 -9.38
CA LYS A 544 41.26 18.73 -9.42
C LYS A 544 40.94 18.10 -10.80
N THR A 545 41.85 18.16 -11.76
CA THR A 545 41.65 17.60 -13.11
C THR A 545 42.04 16.11 -13.11
N ILE A 546 41.27 15.25 -13.79
CA ILE A 546 41.58 13.82 -13.91
C ILE A 546 42.66 13.63 -14.99
N LEU A 547 43.77 12.99 -14.62
CA LEU A 547 44.88 12.65 -15.51
C LEU A 547 44.52 11.45 -16.40
N ASN A 548 45.24 11.26 -17.52
CA ASN A 548 44.98 10.15 -18.46
C ASN A 548 45.05 8.75 -17.83
N CYS A 549 45.74 8.59 -16.69
CA CYS A 549 45.75 7.34 -15.93
C CYS A 549 44.47 7.05 -15.13
N GLY A 550 43.56 8.03 -15.00
CA GLY A 550 42.31 7.95 -14.24
C GLY A 550 42.36 8.56 -12.83
N HIS A 551 43.53 9.01 -12.35
CA HIS A 551 43.67 9.65 -11.02
C HIS A 551 43.59 11.19 -11.08
N PHE A 552 43.21 11.84 -9.98
CA PHE A 552 43.16 13.30 -9.89
C PHE A 552 44.56 13.93 -9.75
N CYS A 553 44.75 15.11 -10.34
CA CYS A 553 45.95 15.91 -10.16
C CYS A 553 45.97 16.52 -8.75
N ASN A 554 47.04 16.26 -7.99
CA ASN A 554 47.25 16.79 -6.64
C ASN A 554 47.81 18.22 -6.58
N GLY A 555 48.14 18.84 -7.73
CA GLY A 555 48.66 20.21 -7.76
C GLY A 555 47.57 21.29 -7.61
N ASN A 556 48.00 22.53 -7.42
CA ASN A 556 47.14 23.73 -7.50
C ASN A 556 47.29 24.44 -8.86
N CYS A 557 46.50 25.50 -9.10
CA CYS A 557 46.49 26.21 -10.38
C CYS A 557 47.83 26.87 -10.73
N ASN A 558 48.58 27.39 -9.76
CA ASN A 558 49.92 27.94 -9.97
C ASN A 558 50.89 26.83 -10.43
N ASP A 559 50.97 25.74 -9.68
CA ASP A 559 51.92 24.64 -9.94
C ASP A 559 51.60 23.87 -11.23
N CYS A 560 50.31 23.75 -11.58
CA CYS A 560 49.88 23.11 -12.82
C CYS A 560 49.95 24.04 -14.05
N PHE A 561 50.53 25.24 -13.90
CA PHE A 561 50.57 26.28 -14.93
C PHE A 561 49.19 26.55 -15.57
N ASN A 562 48.17 26.75 -14.74
CA ASN A 562 46.75 26.85 -15.12
C ASN A 562 46.21 25.60 -15.85
N GLY A 563 46.78 24.44 -15.53
CA GLY A 563 46.43 23.11 -16.02
C GLY A 563 46.76 22.87 -17.48
N ARG A 564 47.92 23.37 -17.91
CA ARG A 564 48.56 23.02 -19.18
C ARG A 564 49.62 21.93 -19.01
N LEU A 565 50.23 21.86 -17.83
CA LEU A 565 51.23 20.86 -17.49
C LEU A 565 50.92 20.35 -16.08
N HIS A 566 50.41 19.13 -15.98
CA HIS A 566 50.19 18.48 -14.69
C HIS A 566 51.43 17.71 -14.28
N SER A 567 51.76 17.72 -12.99
CA SER A 567 52.81 16.87 -12.44
C SER A 567 52.46 15.38 -12.65
N SER A 568 53.47 14.56 -12.92
CA SER A 568 53.28 13.12 -13.15
C SER A 568 52.56 12.45 -11.98
N CYS A 569 51.69 11.47 -12.29
CA CYS A 569 50.89 10.80 -11.28
C CYS A 569 51.76 9.97 -10.33
N ILE A 570 51.85 10.38 -9.07
CA ILE A 570 52.62 9.68 -8.02
C ILE A 570 51.85 8.52 -7.38
N GLU A 571 50.60 8.28 -7.76
CA GLU A 571 49.80 7.17 -7.25
C GLU A 571 50.32 5.82 -7.78
N THR A 572 50.14 4.75 -7.00
CA THR A 572 50.50 3.39 -7.45
C THR A 572 49.49 2.87 -8.46
N CYS A 573 49.95 2.39 -9.61
CA CYS A 573 49.06 1.78 -10.61
C CYS A 573 48.39 0.55 -10.01
N SER A 574 47.11 0.33 -10.30
CA SER A 574 46.34 -0.84 -9.82
C SER A 574 45.63 -1.60 -10.94
N LYS A 575 46.04 -1.37 -12.20
CA LYS A 575 45.56 -2.12 -13.38
C LYS A 575 45.98 -3.59 -13.30
N VAL A 576 45.08 -4.49 -13.67
CA VAL A 576 45.33 -5.94 -13.75
C VAL A 576 46.05 -6.25 -15.07
N LEU A 577 47.22 -6.89 -15.00
CA LEU A 577 48.01 -7.31 -16.15
C LEU A 577 47.42 -8.56 -16.80
N VAL A 578 47.79 -8.84 -18.05
CA VAL A 578 47.27 -9.99 -18.83
C VAL A 578 47.56 -11.35 -18.15
N CYS A 579 48.57 -11.43 -17.28
CA CYS A 579 48.86 -12.61 -16.45
C CYS A 579 47.94 -12.78 -15.21
N GLY A 580 47.02 -11.83 -14.95
CA GLY A 580 46.08 -11.85 -13.82
C GLY A 580 46.55 -11.12 -12.55
N HIS A 581 47.83 -10.70 -12.46
CA HIS A 581 48.34 -9.95 -11.31
C HIS A 581 48.06 -8.44 -11.40
N LYS A 582 47.83 -7.78 -10.26
CA LYS A 582 47.70 -6.31 -10.19
C LYS A 582 49.08 -5.67 -10.28
N CYS A 583 49.24 -4.71 -11.21
CA CYS A 583 50.41 -3.86 -11.26
C CYS A 583 50.59 -3.15 -9.91
N LYS A 584 51.83 -2.99 -9.45
CA LYS A 584 52.20 -2.19 -8.26
C LYS A 584 53.28 -1.15 -8.56
N ALA A 585 53.58 -0.93 -9.84
CA ALA A 585 54.55 0.07 -10.25
C ALA A 585 53.96 1.50 -10.12
N PRO A 586 54.80 2.54 -9.95
CA PRO A 586 54.35 3.92 -9.95
C PRO A 586 53.65 4.27 -11.28
N CYS A 587 52.54 5.02 -11.21
CA CYS A 587 51.71 5.31 -12.39
C CYS A 587 52.33 6.29 -13.40
N VAL A 588 53.58 6.72 -13.20
CA VAL A 588 54.32 7.65 -14.08
C VAL A 588 54.82 7.02 -15.38
N VAL A 589 54.71 5.69 -15.57
CA VAL A 589 55.29 4.97 -16.72
C VAL A 589 54.17 4.56 -17.71
N ASP A 590 54.25 5.04 -18.97
CA ASP A 590 53.19 4.96 -19.99
C ASP A 590 52.78 3.53 -20.42
N CYS A 591 53.56 2.50 -20.06
CA CYS A 591 53.20 1.09 -20.23
C CYS A 591 53.60 0.30 -18.98
N CYS A 592 52.68 -0.53 -18.46
CA CYS A 592 53.01 -1.39 -17.31
C CYS A 592 54.08 -2.41 -17.74
N PRO A 593 55.21 -2.51 -17.03
CA PRO A 593 56.26 -3.46 -17.38
C PRO A 593 55.75 -4.91 -17.24
N PRO A 594 56.28 -5.87 -18.03
CA PRO A 594 55.90 -7.27 -17.92
C PRO A 594 56.22 -7.81 -16.51
N CYS A 595 55.34 -8.68 -15.99
CA CYS A 595 55.50 -9.30 -14.67
C CYS A 595 56.81 -10.11 -14.63
N LYS A 596 57.75 -9.73 -13.76
CA LYS A 596 58.94 -10.55 -13.47
C LYS A 596 58.58 -11.47 -12.29
N ASN A 597 58.08 -12.65 -12.67
CA ASN A 597 57.42 -13.70 -11.87
C ASN A 597 55.98 -13.39 -11.46
#